data_AF-A0A929IV04-F1
#
_entry.id   AF-A0A929IV04-F1
#
_cell.length_a   1.000
_cell.length_b   1.000
_cell.length_c   1.000
_cell.angle_alpha   90.00
_cell.angle_beta   90.00
_cell.angle_gamma   90.00
#
_symmetry.space_group_name_H-M   'P 1'
#
loop_
_entity.id
_entity.type
_entity.pdbx_description
1 polymer ?
#
loop_
_entity_poly.entity_id
_entity_poly.type
_entity_poly.pdbx_seq_one_letter_code
_entity_poly.pdbx_strand_id
1 'polypeptide(L)'
;MKTLIIHIAAILTIAFATLPASADEAALAKAIIDANAAMAETPRVSVLDPKIDLDGAYRVQQVVVDDMLAGGDAVAGYKAGLTGK
;
A
#
# COMPACT_ATOMS: atom_id res chain seq x y z
N MET A 1 1.02 -5.58 -40.36
CA MET A 1 1.94 -5.72 -39.20
C MET A 1 1.90 -4.51 -38.23
N LYS A 2 0.78 -3.77 -38.12
CA LYS A 2 0.64 -2.62 -37.18
C LYS A 2 -0.28 -2.91 -35.97
N THR A 3 -1.06 -3.98 -36.03
CA THR A 3 -2.07 -4.33 -35.00
C THR A 3 -1.51 -5.20 -33.86
N LEU A 4 -0.37 -5.86 -34.07
CA LEU A 4 0.23 -6.78 -33.09
C LEU A 4 1.08 -6.05 -32.02
N ILE A 5 1.59 -4.85 -32.34
CA ILE A 5 2.44 -4.06 -31.42
C ILE A 5 1.60 -3.43 -30.29
N ILE A 6 0.33 -3.12 -30.55
CA ILE A 6 -0.56 -2.44 -29.60
C ILE A 6 -0.96 -3.36 -28.42
N HIS A 7 -1.04 -4.68 -28.64
CA HIS A 7 -1.40 -5.63 -27.59
C HIS A 7 -0.24 -5.94 -26.63
N ILE A 8 1.01 -5.83 -27.08
CA ILE A 8 2.19 -6.04 -26.23
C ILE A 8 2.45 -4.80 -25.35
N ALA A 9 2.17 -3.60 -25.85
CA ALA A 9 2.28 -2.36 -25.06
C ALA A 9 1.27 -2.30 -23.89
N ALA A 10 0.06 -2.83 -24.06
CA ALA A 10 -0.95 -2.83 -23.00
C ALA A 10 -0.60 -3.75 -21.82
N ILE A 11 0.09 -4.88 -22.08
CA ILE A 11 0.53 -5.80 -21.03
C ILE A 11 1.71 -5.22 -20.23
N LEU A 12 2.55 -4.39 -20.86
CA LEU A 12 3.71 -3.79 -20.19
C LEU A 12 3.35 -2.57 -19.33
N THR A 13 2.15 -2.00 -19.48
CA THR A 13 1.74 -0.80 -18.70
C THR A 13 1.05 -1.15 -17.37
N ILE A 14 0.77 -2.43 -17.10
CA ILE A 14 0.16 -2.90 -15.83
C ILE A 14 1.23 -3.37 -14.83
N ALA A 15 2.50 -3.48 -15.25
CA ALA A 15 3.58 -4.04 -14.43
C ALA A 15 4.26 -3.05 -13.46
N PHE A 16 3.77 -1.81 -13.33
CA PHE A 16 4.34 -0.81 -12.42
C PHE A 16 3.75 -0.82 -11.00
N ALA A 17 2.81 -1.71 -10.68
CA ALA A 17 1.98 -1.58 -9.48
C ALA A 17 2.22 -2.59 -8.35
N THR A 18 3.20 -3.51 -8.44
CA THR A 18 3.37 -4.53 -7.39
C THR A 18 4.84 -4.89 -7.14
N LEU A 19 5.69 -3.91 -6.82
CA LEU A 19 6.91 -4.25 -6.09
C LEU A 19 6.49 -4.68 -4.68
N PRO A 20 6.93 -5.86 -4.20
CA PRO A 20 6.61 -6.31 -2.85
C PRO A 20 7.15 -5.30 -1.83
N ALA A 21 6.43 -5.14 -0.73
CA ALA A 21 6.89 -4.34 0.38
C ALA A 21 8.28 -4.84 0.84
N SER A 22 9.17 -3.91 1.20
CA SER A 22 10.45 -4.27 1.83
C SER A 22 10.20 -4.95 3.18
N ALA A 23 11.22 -5.65 3.70
CA ALA A 23 11.11 -6.26 5.04
C ALA A 23 10.78 -5.23 6.13
N ASP A 24 11.28 -4.00 5.98
CA ASP A 24 11.01 -2.90 6.89
C ASP A 24 9.56 -2.39 6.72
N GLU A 25 9.06 -2.27 5.49
CA GLU A 25 7.68 -1.88 5.21
C GLU A 25 6.66 -2.91 5.73
N ALA A 26 6.97 -4.21 5.62
CA ALA A 26 6.14 -5.27 6.20
C ALA A 26 6.09 -5.18 7.73
N ALA A 27 7.21 -4.84 8.39
CA ALA A 27 7.25 -4.64 9.83
C ALA A 27 6.42 -3.42 10.28
N LEU A 28 6.47 -2.31 9.52
CA LEU A 28 5.65 -1.13 9.76
C LEU A 28 4.15 -1.43 9.60
N ALA A 29 3.78 -2.16 8.54
CA ALA A 29 2.40 -2.60 8.32
C ALA A 29 1.90 -3.47 9.48
N LYS A 30 2.72 -4.44 9.92
CA LYS A 30 2.41 -5.29 11.07
C LYS A 30 2.18 -4.47 12.35
N ALA A 31 2.99 -3.45 12.61
CA ALA A 31 2.80 -2.58 13.78
C ALA A 31 1.45 -1.84 13.74
N ILE A 32 0.99 -1.43 12.56
CA ILE A 32 -0.34 -0.82 12.37
C ILE A 32 -1.45 -1.85 12.63
N ILE A 33 -1.34 -3.04 12.05
CA ILE A 33 -2.31 -4.13 12.20
C ILE A 33 -2.46 -4.53 13.67
N ASP A 34 -1.34 -4.75 14.36
CA ASP A 34 -1.32 -5.14 15.78
C ASP A 34 -1.94 -4.03 16.66
N ALA A 35 -1.65 -2.76 16.38
CA ALA A 35 -2.24 -1.63 17.10
C ALA A 35 -3.76 -1.52 16.88
N ASN A 36 -4.22 -1.72 15.63
CA ASN A 36 -5.65 -1.74 15.32
C ASN A 36 -6.38 -2.88 16.04
N ALA A 37 -5.83 -4.10 16.02
CA ALA A 37 -6.39 -5.25 16.74
C ALA A 37 -6.44 -5.03 18.26
N ALA A 38 -5.44 -4.35 18.82
CA ALA A 38 -5.38 -3.99 20.23
C ALA A 38 -6.22 -2.76 20.61
N MET A 39 -6.84 -2.08 19.64
CA MET A 39 -7.49 -0.77 19.82
C MET A 39 -6.58 0.25 20.52
N ALA A 40 -5.31 0.25 20.12
CA ALA A 40 -4.26 1.10 20.68
C ALA A 40 -3.76 2.11 19.65
N GLU A 41 -3.16 3.20 20.13
CA GLU A 41 -2.49 4.15 19.25
C GLU A 41 -1.29 3.48 18.56
N THR A 42 -1.23 3.61 17.23
CA THR A 42 -0.06 3.18 16.47
C THR A 42 1.08 4.18 16.65
N PRO A 43 2.34 3.72 16.81
CA PRO A 43 3.49 4.62 16.75
C PRO A 43 3.53 5.37 15.41
N ARG A 44 4.01 6.61 15.42
CA ARG A 44 4.18 7.40 14.19
C ARG A 44 5.17 6.69 13.27
N VAL A 45 4.73 6.30 12.07
CA VAL A 45 5.56 5.57 11.09
C VAL A 45 6.86 6.31 10.77
N SER A 46 6.83 7.64 10.60
CA SER A 46 8.04 8.44 10.34
C SER A 46 9.04 8.52 11.51
N VAL A 47 8.67 8.06 12.70
CA VAL A 47 9.59 7.90 13.84
C VAL A 47 10.25 6.53 13.79
N LEU A 48 9.51 5.52 13.36
CA LEU A 48 10.01 4.14 13.20
C LEU A 48 10.93 4.00 11.98
N ASP A 49 10.57 4.65 10.88
CA ASP A 49 11.41 4.80 9.69
C ASP A 49 11.51 6.28 9.29
N PRO A 50 12.58 6.97 9.69
CA PRO A 50 12.81 8.37 9.32
C PRO A 50 13.08 8.61 7.84
N LYS A 51 13.35 7.55 7.06
CA LYS A 51 13.66 7.64 5.63
C LYS A 51 12.46 7.29 4.75
N ILE A 52 11.33 6.91 5.34
CA ILE A 52 10.13 6.57 4.58
C ILE A 52 9.70 7.76 3.73
N ASP A 53 9.54 7.51 2.44
CA ASP A 53 8.96 8.46 1.50
C ASP A 53 7.46 8.15 1.27
N LEU A 54 6.82 8.94 0.42
CA LEU A 54 5.40 8.77 0.13
C LEU A 54 5.11 7.41 -0.52
N ASP A 55 5.98 6.94 -1.40
CA ASP A 55 5.78 5.66 -2.10
C ASP A 55 5.89 4.49 -1.10
N GLY A 56 6.85 4.54 -0.18
CA GLY A 56 6.97 3.59 0.93
C GLY A 56 5.74 3.60 1.84
N ALA A 57 5.24 4.79 2.18
CA ALA A 57 4.01 4.92 2.97
C ALA A 57 2.79 4.28 2.26
N TYR A 58 2.65 4.45 0.95
CA TYR A 58 1.58 3.80 0.19
C TYR A 58 1.77 2.29 0.04
N ARG A 59 3.01 1.78 -0.05
CA ARG A 59 3.27 0.33 0.00
C ARG A 59 2.88 -0.27 1.35
N VAL A 60 3.22 0.39 2.45
CA VAL A 60 2.77 0.00 3.80
C VAL A 60 1.24 -0.02 3.87
N GLN A 61 0.57 1.02 3.35
CA GLN A 61 -0.89 1.07 3.30
C GLN A 61 -1.48 -0.11 2.51
N GLN A 62 -0.89 -0.47 1.38
CA GLN A 62 -1.36 -1.60 0.57
C GLN A 62 -1.30 -2.91 1.36
N VAL A 63 -0.22 -3.17 2.10
CA VAL A 63 -0.10 -4.38 2.93
C VAL A 63 -1.18 -4.44 4.00
N VAL A 64 -1.52 -3.31 4.64
CA VAL A 64 -2.62 -3.26 5.62
C VAL A 64 -3.96 -3.55 4.97
N VAL A 65 -4.23 -3.00 3.78
CA VAL A 65 -5.46 -3.28 3.03
C VAL A 65 -5.52 -4.76 2.62
N ASP A 66 -4.41 -5.34 2.17
CA ASP A 66 -4.35 -6.75 1.77
C ASP A 66 -4.66 -7.68 2.96
N ASP A 67 -4.17 -7.35 4.17
CA ASP A 67 -4.50 -8.08 5.40
C ASP A 67 -6.01 -8.02 5.73
N MET A 68 -6.63 -6.84 5.62
CA MET A 68 -8.08 -6.68 5.81
C MET A 68 -8.89 -7.52 4.81
N LEU A 69 -8.50 -7.49 3.53
CA LEU A 69 -9.15 -8.27 2.48
C LEU A 69 -8.98 -9.78 2.71
N ALA A 70 -7.81 -10.22 3.19
CA ALA A 70 -7.58 -11.60 3.59
C ALA A 70 -8.44 -12.00 4.80
N GLY A 71 -8.75 -11.04 5.69
CA GLY A 71 -9.70 -11.17 6.80
C GLY A 71 -11.17 -11.27 6.39
N GLY A 72 -11.49 -11.08 5.10
CA GLY A 72 -12.84 -11.17 4.55
C GLY A 72 -13.55 -9.83 4.35
N ASP A 73 -12.86 -8.71 4.56
CA ASP A 73 -13.38 -7.39 4.22
C ASP A 73 -13.48 -7.20 2.70
N ALA A 74 -14.20 -6.14 2.29
CA ALA A 74 -14.32 -5.74 0.90
C ALA A 74 -14.05 -4.24 0.73
N VAL A 75 -13.43 -3.87 -0.39
CA VAL A 75 -13.22 -2.46 -0.75
C VAL A 75 -14.58 -1.83 -1.08
N ALA A 76 -15.01 -0.87 -0.26
CA ALA A 76 -16.25 -0.11 -0.48
C ALA A 76 -16.04 1.20 -1.27
N GLY A 77 -14.80 1.66 -1.43
CA GLY A 77 -14.45 2.89 -2.13
C GLY A 77 -13.09 3.45 -1.70
N TYR A 78 -12.77 4.66 -2.16
CA TYR A 78 -11.52 5.36 -1.87
C TYR A 78 -11.77 6.77 -1.32
N LYS A 79 -10.85 7.26 -0.50
CA LYS A 79 -10.89 8.58 0.13
C LYS A 79 -9.67 9.41 -0.31
N ALA A 80 -9.89 10.66 -0.70
CA ALA A 80 -8.83 11.66 -0.83
C ALA A 80 -8.80 12.57 0.41
N GLY A 81 -7.65 12.61 1.11
CA GLY A 81 -7.37 13.51 2.23
C GLY A 81 -6.43 14.65 1.83
N LEU A 82 -6.16 15.56 2.76
CA LEU A 82 -5.23 16.70 2.57
C LEU A 82 -5.64 17.65 1.42
N THR A 83 -6.95 17.91 1.26
CA THR A 83 -7.48 18.75 0.17
C THR A 83 -7.60 20.25 0.51
N GLY A 84 -7.35 20.63 1.76
CA GLY A 84 -7.28 22.01 2.23
C GLY A 84 -5.87 22.39 2.65
N LYS A 85 -5.59 23.69 2.72
CA LYS A 85 -4.34 24.26 3.24
C LYS A 85 -4.58 24.88 4.60
#